data_AF-A0A0B2PF33-F1
#
_entry.id   AF-A0A0B2PF33-F1
#
_cell.length_a   1.000
_cell.length_b   1.000
_cell.length_c   1.000
_cell.angle_alpha   90.00
_cell.angle_beta   90.00
_cell.angle_gamma   90.00
#
_symmetry.space_group_name_H-M   'P 1'
#
loop_
_entity.id
_entity.type
_entity.pdbx_description
1 polymer ?
#
loop_
_entity_poly.entity_id
_entity_poly.type
_entity_poly.pdbx_seq_one_letter_code
_entity_poly.pdbx_strand_id
1 'polypeptide(L)'
;MSFLELAHLDNIKTDDFAYSGLGIAGNTSNIIKAAVTPAFDAQFAGLNGLGISVACLDLAAGGVIPLHTHPGASELLVVIEGRILAGFISSDNTVYIKTLGGCYGIPSRFASLPNQCSSFPTPLIVQTTFIDVALVKKLKGVLGGSG
;
A
#
# COMPACT_ATOMS: atom_id res chain seq x y z
N MET A 1 -5.25 -21.64 -13.00
CA MET A 1 -4.62 -20.77 -14.01
C MET A 1 -5.49 -20.79 -15.25
N SER A 2 -6.32 -19.76 -15.44
CA SER A 2 -6.93 -19.53 -16.75
C SER A 2 -5.89 -18.83 -17.61
N PHE A 3 -5.68 -19.31 -18.83
CA PHE A 3 -4.91 -18.59 -19.84
C PHE A 3 -5.62 -17.25 -20.08
N LEU A 4 -5.06 -16.17 -19.54
CA LEU A 4 -5.35 -14.83 -20.03
C LEU A 4 -4.84 -14.81 -21.47
N GLU A 5 -5.75 -14.51 -22.39
CA GLU A 5 -5.47 -14.40 -23.81
C GLU A 5 -4.42 -13.30 -24.00
N LEU A 6 -3.18 -13.69 -24.31
CA LEU A 6 -2.16 -12.78 -24.78
C LEU A 6 -2.76 -12.02 -25.96
N ALA A 7 -2.68 -10.68 -25.93
CA ALA A 7 -3.09 -9.86 -27.05
C ALA A 7 -2.48 -10.43 -28.34
N HIS A 8 -3.31 -10.63 -29.36
CA HIS A 8 -2.84 -11.14 -30.65
C HIS A 8 -1.75 -10.17 -31.14
N LEU A 9 -0.52 -10.67 -31.29
CA LEU A 9 0.69 -9.85 -31.49
C LEU A 9 0.57 -8.91 -32.71
N ASP A 10 -0.34 -9.24 -33.63
CA ASP A 10 -0.59 -8.52 -34.87
C ASP A 10 -1.41 -7.23 -34.70
N ASN A 11 -1.89 -6.90 -33.50
CA ASN A 11 -2.69 -5.69 -33.22
C ASN A 11 -2.19 -4.86 -32.03
N ILE A 12 -0.91 -4.99 -31.68
CA ILE A 12 -0.26 -4.20 -30.63
C ILE A 12 0.16 -2.83 -31.16
N LYS A 13 -0.12 -1.76 -30.41
CA LYS A 13 0.19 -0.37 -30.73
C LYS A 13 1.04 0.27 -29.63
N THR A 14 1.61 1.44 -29.92
CA THR A 14 2.38 2.23 -28.94
C THR A 14 1.57 2.56 -27.70
N ASP A 15 0.27 2.81 -27.87
CA ASP A 15 -0.63 3.20 -26.79
C ASP A 15 -0.87 2.07 -25.79
N ASP A 16 -0.68 0.80 -26.19
CA ASP A 16 -0.77 -0.36 -25.30
C ASP A 16 0.37 -0.42 -24.27
N PHE A 17 1.42 0.40 -24.47
CA PHE A 17 2.58 0.54 -23.57
C PHE A 17 2.61 1.89 -22.83
N ALA A 18 1.56 2.70 -22.94
CA ALA A 18 1.43 3.97 -22.24
C ALA A 18 0.24 3.93 -21.27
N TYR A 19 0.47 4.24 -20.00
CA TYR A 19 -0.59 4.29 -18.98
C TYR A 19 -0.53 5.59 -18.18
N SER A 20 -1.56 6.42 -18.32
CA SER A 20 -1.66 7.71 -17.62
C SER A 20 -2.50 7.67 -16.35
N GLY A 21 -3.15 6.54 -16.05
CA GLY A 21 -4.06 6.42 -14.91
C GLY A 21 -3.40 6.72 -13.56
N LEU A 22 -2.10 6.42 -13.41
CA LEU A 22 -1.33 6.68 -12.19
C LEU A 22 -1.14 8.18 -11.89
N GLY A 23 -1.30 9.06 -12.89
CA GLY A 23 -1.19 10.51 -12.73
C GLY A 23 -2.46 11.19 -12.22
N ILE A 24 -3.54 10.44 -12.01
CA ILE A 24 -4.82 10.96 -11.51
C ILE A 24 -4.94 10.66 -10.02
N ALA A 25 -5.03 11.72 -9.21
CA ALA A 25 -5.20 11.60 -7.77
C ALA A 25 -6.50 10.86 -7.43
N GLY A 26 -6.40 9.85 -6.58
CA GLY A 26 -7.52 9.08 -6.07
C GLY A 26 -8.35 9.83 -5.02
N ASN A 27 -9.61 9.42 -4.86
CA ASN A 27 -10.52 10.04 -3.88
C ASN A 27 -10.23 9.56 -2.45
N THR A 28 -9.60 10.42 -1.65
CA THR A 28 -9.30 10.16 -0.23
C THR A 28 -10.42 10.58 0.74
N SER A 29 -11.58 11.03 0.26
CA SER A 29 -12.74 11.36 1.11
C SER A 29 -13.53 10.10 1.47
N ASN A 30 -12.86 9.16 2.13
CA ASN A 30 -13.40 7.86 2.51
C ASN A 30 -12.92 7.45 3.92
N ILE A 31 -13.41 6.32 4.43
CA ILE A 31 -13.17 5.87 5.81
C ILE A 31 -11.70 5.58 6.14
N ILE A 32 -10.90 5.18 5.15
CA ILE A 32 -9.46 4.91 5.33
C ILE A 32 -8.58 6.12 4.96
N LYS A 33 -9.19 7.19 4.43
CA LYS A 33 -8.53 8.41 3.94
C LYS A 33 -7.38 8.15 2.96
N ALA A 34 -7.52 7.09 2.17
CA ALA A 34 -6.52 6.65 1.20
C ALA A 34 -7.20 6.13 -0.07
N ALA A 35 -6.51 6.19 -1.19
CA ALA A 35 -6.92 5.59 -2.45
C ALA A 35 -5.74 4.84 -3.09
N VAL A 36 -6.05 3.73 -3.76
CA VAL A 36 -5.07 2.92 -4.50
C VAL A 36 -5.49 2.93 -5.97
N THR A 37 -4.61 3.41 -6.84
CA THR A 37 -4.79 3.40 -8.29
C THR A 37 -3.87 2.35 -8.89
N PRO A 38 -4.38 1.17 -9.27
CA PRO A 38 -3.56 0.08 -9.80
C PRO A 38 -3.22 0.26 -11.29
N ALA A 39 -1.98 -0.06 -11.65
CA ALA A 39 -1.54 -0.36 -12.99
C ALA A 39 -1.00 -1.79 -12.99
N PHE A 40 -1.91 -2.76 -12.88
CA PHE A 40 -1.60 -4.20 -13.01
C PHE A 40 -1.96 -4.66 -14.42
N ASP A 41 -1.74 -5.94 -14.74
CA ASP A 41 -2.08 -6.52 -16.05
C ASP A 41 -3.53 -6.26 -16.49
N ALA A 42 -4.48 -6.25 -15.55
CA ALA A 42 -5.89 -5.97 -15.80
C ALA A 42 -6.18 -4.53 -16.21
N GLN A 43 -5.40 -3.54 -15.76
CA GLN A 43 -5.56 -2.12 -16.11
C GLN A 43 -4.57 -1.67 -17.18
N PHE A 44 -3.42 -2.33 -17.25
CA PHE A 44 -2.30 -2.00 -18.11
C PHE A 44 -1.68 -3.30 -18.66
N ALA A 45 -2.31 -3.81 -19.72
CA ALA A 45 -1.92 -5.06 -20.37
C ALA A 45 -0.48 -5.05 -20.91
N GLY A 46 0.11 -3.87 -21.14
CA GLY A 46 1.51 -3.70 -21.51
C GLY A 46 2.51 -4.23 -20.48
N LEU A 47 2.07 -4.53 -19.24
CA LEU A 47 2.92 -5.18 -18.23
C LEU A 47 2.94 -6.71 -18.31
N ASN A 48 2.10 -7.32 -19.16
CA ASN A 48 2.04 -8.77 -19.29
C ASN A 48 3.40 -9.36 -19.68
N GLY A 49 3.85 -10.35 -18.89
CA GLY A 49 5.14 -11.02 -19.12
C GLY A 49 6.37 -10.25 -18.63
N LEU A 50 6.23 -9.01 -18.13
CA LEU A 50 7.36 -8.22 -17.64
C LEU A 50 7.73 -8.51 -16.17
N GLY A 51 6.85 -9.18 -15.42
CA GLY A 51 7.09 -9.50 -14.01
C GLY A 51 7.08 -8.27 -13.09
N ILE A 52 6.50 -7.16 -13.54
CA ILE A 52 6.37 -5.91 -12.77
C ILE A 52 4.91 -5.48 -12.70
N SER A 53 4.56 -4.78 -11.63
CA SER A 53 3.29 -4.11 -11.43
C SER A 53 3.55 -2.78 -10.72
N VAL A 54 2.66 -1.81 -10.88
CA VAL A 54 2.78 -0.49 -10.24
C VAL A 54 1.44 -0.07 -9.69
N ALA A 55 1.43 0.65 -8.57
CA ALA A 55 0.25 1.34 -8.07
C ALA A 55 0.62 2.73 -7.55
N CYS A 56 -0.29 3.69 -7.69
CA CYS A 56 -0.18 4.99 -7.04
C CYS A 56 -1.06 4.97 -5.79
N LEU A 57 -0.50 5.47 -4.68
CA LEU A 57 -1.19 5.55 -3.40
C LEU A 57 -1.33 7.02 -3.00
N ASP A 58 -2.57 7.50 -2.95
CA ASP A 58 -2.90 8.82 -2.42
C ASP A 58 -3.37 8.69 -0.98
N LEU A 59 -2.67 9.34 -0.05
CA LEU A 59 -3.00 9.33 1.37
C LEU A 59 -3.25 10.76 1.85
N ALA A 60 -4.45 11.03 2.36
CA ALA A 60 -4.70 12.24 3.11
C ALA A 60 -4.10 12.14 4.52
N ALA A 61 -4.04 13.26 5.25
CA ALA A 61 -3.53 13.27 6.62
C ALA A 61 -4.28 12.28 7.53
N GLY A 62 -3.52 11.36 8.13
CA GLY A 62 -4.05 10.27 8.95
C GLY A 62 -4.67 9.11 8.16
N GLY A 63 -4.48 9.08 6.84
CA GLY A 63 -4.88 7.95 6.00
C GLY A 63 -4.02 6.72 6.21
N VAL A 64 -4.63 5.56 5.98
CA VAL A 64 -4.03 4.26 6.25
C VAL A 64 -4.30 3.32 5.07
N ILE A 65 -3.27 2.55 4.72
CA ILE A 65 -3.47 1.32 3.97
C ILE A 65 -3.56 0.20 5.01
N PRO A 66 -4.69 -0.52 5.11
CA PRO A 66 -4.82 -1.65 6.03
C PRO A 66 -3.70 -2.66 5.82
N LEU A 67 -3.33 -3.36 6.90
CA LEU A 67 -2.33 -4.41 6.81
C LEU A 67 -2.79 -5.50 5.84
N HIS A 68 -1.95 -5.83 4.87
CA HIS A 68 -2.24 -6.80 3.82
C HIS A 68 -0.95 -7.52 3.41
N THR A 69 -1.08 -8.46 2.46
CA THR A 69 0.06 -9.20 1.91
C THR A 69 -0.05 -9.24 0.39
N HIS A 70 1.10 -9.41 -0.27
CA HIS A 70 1.18 -9.67 -1.71
C HIS A 70 1.77 -11.06 -1.96
N PRO A 71 0.93 -12.11 -2.06
CA PRO A 71 1.42 -13.45 -2.36
C PRO A 71 2.20 -13.46 -3.68
N GLY A 72 3.47 -13.87 -3.64
CA GLY A 72 4.31 -14.01 -4.84
C GLY A 72 4.92 -12.72 -5.37
N ALA A 73 4.84 -11.60 -4.66
CA ALA A 73 5.48 -10.34 -5.06
C ALA A 73 6.16 -9.63 -3.87
N SER A 74 7.22 -8.87 -4.17
CA SER A 74 7.80 -7.90 -3.24
C SER A 74 7.31 -6.50 -3.59
N GLU A 75 7.19 -5.61 -2.61
CA GLU A 75 6.76 -4.23 -2.80
C GLU A 75 7.94 -3.27 -2.59
N LEU A 76 8.09 -2.29 -3.50
CA LEU A 76 9.00 -1.16 -3.36
C LEU A 76 8.18 0.13 -3.26
N LEU A 77 8.29 0.83 -2.14
CA LEU A 77 7.63 2.11 -1.92
C LEU A 77 8.55 3.27 -2.30
N VAL A 78 8.07 4.15 -3.17
CA VAL A 78 8.71 5.44 -3.51
C VAL A 78 7.75 6.56 -3.13
N VAL A 79 8.15 7.40 -2.18
CA VAL A 79 7.34 8.56 -1.77
C VAL A 79 7.64 9.71 -2.73
N ILE A 80 6.62 10.19 -3.43
CA ILE A 80 6.73 11.33 -4.36
C ILE A 80 6.59 12.64 -3.58
N GLU A 81 5.55 12.76 -2.75
CA GLU A 81 5.24 13.94 -1.96
C GLU A 81 4.89 13.56 -0.51
N GLY A 82 5.21 14.45 0.44
CA GLY A 82 4.86 14.28 1.84
C GLY A 82 5.73 13.26 2.57
N ARG A 83 5.14 12.60 3.59
CA ARG A 83 5.82 11.60 4.42
C ARG A 83 4.81 10.52 4.83
N ILE A 84 5.26 9.28 4.91
CA ILE A 84 4.46 8.14 5.37
C ILE A 84 5.23 7.37 6.44
N LEU A 85 4.51 6.75 7.38
CA LEU A 85 5.07 5.71 8.24
C LEU A 85 4.81 4.36 7.55
N ALA A 86 5.85 3.75 7.00
CA ALA A 86 5.76 2.45 6.35
C ALA A 86 6.37 1.37 7.24
N GLY A 87 5.90 0.14 7.10
CA GLY A 87 6.45 -0.99 7.82
C GLY A 87 5.93 -2.33 7.33
N PHE A 88 6.59 -3.40 7.76
CA PHE A 88 6.19 -4.76 7.47
C PHE A 88 6.45 -5.67 8.68
N ILE A 89 5.84 -6.84 8.66
CA ILE A 89 6.01 -7.89 9.65
C ILE A 89 6.72 -9.06 8.96
N SER A 90 7.86 -9.49 9.49
CA SER A 90 8.57 -10.66 8.99
C SER A 90 7.91 -11.97 9.45
N SER A 91 8.33 -13.09 8.86
CA SER A 91 7.79 -14.43 9.17
C SER A 91 8.00 -14.89 10.62
N ASP A 92 8.93 -14.29 11.34
CA ASP A 92 9.17 -14.51 12.78
C ASP A 92 8.42 -13.49 13.67
N ASN A 93 7.43 -12.78 13.11
CA ASN A 93 6.63 -11.77 13.79
C ASN A 93 7.43 -10.55 14.28
N THR A 94 8.62 -10.30 13.72
CA THR A 94 9.36 -9.05 13.96
C THR A 94 8.76 -7.91 13.16
N VAL A 95 8.58 -6.75 13.80
CA VAL A 95 7.96 -5.56 13.20
C VAL A 95 9.04 -4.56 12.83
N TYR A 96 9.08 -4.15 11.57
CA TYR A 96 10.00 -3.14 11.07
C TYR A 96 9.20 -1.92 10.61
N ILE A 97 9.54 -0.73 11.11
CA ILE A 97 8.87 0.52 10.75
C ILE A 97 9.89 1.61 10.44
N LYS A 98 9.58 2.48 9.48
CA LYS A 98 10.38 3.66 9.15
C LYS A 98 9.51 4.76 8.55
N THR A 99 9.76 6.00 8.96
CA THR A 99 9.20 7.16 8.27
C THR A 99 9.95 7.38 6.96
N LEU A 100 9.24 7.26 5.84
CA LEU A 100 9.71 7.60 4.51
C LEU A 100 9.27 9.04 4.17
N GLY A 101 10.06 9.77 3.41
CA GLY A 101 9.74 11.13 2.98
C GLY A 101 9.96 11.31 1.50
N GLY A 102 9.18 12.20 0.90
CA GLY A 102 9.27 12.53 -0.52
C GLY A 102 10.58 13.24 -0.86
N CYS A 103 10.97 13.11 -2.12
CA CYS A 103 12.15 13.78 -2.68
C CYS A 103 11.95 15.30 -2.86
N TYR A 104 10.72 15.81 -2.74
CA TYR A 104 10.40 17.23 -2.88
C TYR A 104 10.41 18.00 -1.53
N GLY A 105 11.60 18.43 -1.12
CA GLY A 105 11.90 19.79 -0.66
C GLY A 105 11.21 20.46 0.56
N ILE A 106 10.28 19.85 1.30
CA ILE A 106 9.71 20.51 2.50
C ILE A 106 10.39 20.02 3.80
N PRO A 107 11.14 20.89 4.51
CA PRO A 107 11.61 20.60 5.85
C PRO A 107 10.48 20.96 6.82
N SER A 108 9.83 19.97 7.43
CA SER A 108 8.95 20.26 8.56
C SER A 108 8.98 19.19 9.64
N ARG A 109 9.08 19.72 10.85
CA ARG A 109 9.37 19.09 12.12
C ARG A 109 8.29 18.08 12.50
N PHE A 110 8.77 17.06 13.19
CA PHE A 110 8.04 15.95 13.80
C PHE A 110 6.75 16.41 14.53
N ALA A 111 5.62 15.86 14.09
CA ALA A 111 4.43 15.67 14.90
C ALA A 111 3.87 14.28 14.54
N SER A 112 4.17 13.29 15.36
CA SER A 112 3.50 11.99 15.32
C SER A 112 2.02 12.20 15.64
N LEU A 113 1.14 12.12 14.64
CA LEU A 113 -0.30 12.00 14.86
C LEU A 113 -0.68 10.52 15.01
N PRO A 114 -1.66 10.20 15.87
CA PRO A 114 -1.92 8.83 16.32
C PRO A 114 -2.45 7.94 15.20
N ASN A 115 -1.88 6.74 15.13
CA ASN A 115 -2.30 5.62 14.30
C ASN A 115 -3.76 5.22 14.60
N GLN A 116 -4.67 5.46 13.66
CA GLN A 116 -6.07 5.01 13.84
C GLN A 116 -6.24 3.49 13.67
N CYS A 117 -5.29 2.80 13.02
CA CYS A 117 -5.35 1.35 12.89
C CYS A 117 -5.07 0.63 14.23
N SER A 118 -4.32 1.25 15.15
CA SER A 118 -3.98 0.66 16.44
C SER A 118 -5.03 0.91 17.54
N SER A 119 -6.06 1.73 17.27
CA SER A 119 -7.18 2.00 18.19
C SER A 119 -8.36 1.01 18.07
N PHE A 120 -8.36 0.12 17.08
CA PHE A 120 -9.41 -0.91 16.98
C PHE A 120 -9.27 -1.95 18.10
N PRO A 121 -10.38 -2.45 18.69
CA PRO A 121 -10.34 -3.54 19.66
C PRO A 121 -9.55 -4.74 19.15
N THR A 122 -8.67 -5.31 19.99
CA THR A 122 -7.88 -6.50 19.63
C THR A 122 -8.74 -7.64 19.07
N PRO A 123 -9.95 -7.96 19.61
CA PRO A 123 -10.81 -8.98 19.01
C PRO A 123 -11.21 -8.69 17.56
N LEU A 124 -11.47 -7.43 17.21
CA LEU A 124 -11.83 -7.05 15.83
C LEU A 124 -10.63 -7.16 14.90
N ILE A 125 -9.44 -6.77 15.35
CA ILE A 125 -8.21 -6.93 14.57
C ILE A 125 -7.94 -8.42 14.33
N VAL A 126 -8.02 -9.27 15.36
CA VAL A 126 -7.81 -10.73 15.21
C VAL A 126 -8.88 -11.39 14.33
N GLN A 127 -10.11 -10.87 14.29
CA GLN A 127 -11.17 -11.42 13.43
C GLN A 127 -11.02 -10.98 11.96
N THR A 128 -10.43 -9.81 11.73
CA THR A 128 -10.27 -9.22 10.39
C THR A 128 -8.88 -9.42 9.80
N THR A 129 -7.93 -9.88 10.61
CA THR A 129 -6.55 -10.16 10.22
C THR A 129 -6.19 -11.56 10.71
N PHE A 130 -5.45 -12.34 9.92
CA PHE A 130 -5.01 -13.70 10.30
C PHE A 130 -3.89 -13.68 11.37
N ILE A 131 -3.91 -12.69 12.27
CA ILE A 131 -2.85 -12.36 13.20
C ILE A 131 -3.33 -12.69 14.61
N ASP A 132 -2.51 -13.40 15.38
CA ASP A 132 -2.87 -13.78 16.75
C ASP A 132 -2.86 -12.59 17.72
N VAL A 133 -3.52 -12.77 18.87
CA VAL A 133 -3.69 -11.76 19.91
C VAL A 133 -2.34 -11.19 20.40
N ALA A 134 -1.30 -12.01 20.51
CA ALA A 134 0.00 -11.56 21.01
C ALA A 134 0.68 -10.64 19.98
N LEU A 135 0.62 -10.99 18.69
CA LEU A 135 1.13 -10.13 17.63
C LEU A 135 0.30 -8.85 17.48
N VAL A 136 -1.03 -8.89 17.64
CA VAL A 136 -1.85 -7.68 17.67
C VAL A 136 -1.43 -6.74 18.81
N LYS A 137 -1.23 -7.27 20.03
CA LYS A 137 -0.75 -6.46 21.16
C LYS A 137 0.64 -5.88 20.92
N LYS A 138 1.55 -6.66 20.31
CA LYS A 138 2.88 -6.18 19.91
C LYS A 138 2.78 -5.03 18.91
N LEU A 139 1.94 -5.18 17.88
CA LEU A 139 1.69 -4.14 16.88
C LEU A 139 1.10 -2.89 17.51
N LYS A 140 0.13 -3.02 18.42
CA LYS A 140 -0.43 -1.89 19.17
C LYS A 140 0.63 -1.16 19.98
N GLY A 141 1.50 -1.88 20.68
CA GLY A 141 2.62 -1.27 21.42
C GLY A 141 3.58 -0.47 20.51
N VAL A 142 3.92 -1.02 19.33
CA VAL A 142 4.80 -0.35 18.35
C VAL A 142 4.12 0.85 17.69
N LEU A 143 2.81 0.73 17.42
CA LEU A 143 2.01 1.75 16.73
C LEU A 143 1.30 2.71 17.71
N GLY A 144 1.62 2.69 19.00
CA GLY A 144 1.05 3.61 20.00
C GLY A 144 -0.47 3.49 20.19
N GLY A 145 -1.05 2.32 19.95
CA GLY A 145 -2.48 2.04 20.18
C GLY A 145 -2.75 1.40 21.54
N SER A 146 -4.01 1.44 21.96
CA SER A 146 -4.49 0.87 23.23
C SER A 146 -5.49 -0.29 23.01
N GLY A 147 -5.60 -1.17 24.01
CA GLY A 147 -6.52 -2.31 24.04
C GLY A 147 -5.98 -3.57 23.39
#